data_AF-A0A0C1E5A2-F1
#
_entry.id   AF-A0A0C1E5A2-F1
#
_cell.length_a   1.000
_cell.length_b   1.000
_cell.length_c   1.000
_cell.angle_alpha   90.00
_cell.angle_beta   90.00
_cell.angle_gamma   90.00
#
_symmetry.space_group_name_H-M   'P 1'
#
loop_
_entity.id
_entity.type
_entity.pdbx_description
1 polymer ?
#
loop_
_entity_poly.entity_id
_entity_poly.type
_entity_poly.pdbx_seq_one_letter_code
_entity_poly.pdbx_strand_id
1 'polypeptide(L)'
;MIMDKLYPSLPFAPGETPLSWAARLAALHTGGSLRPFLNDMDVPFIRLAGGHADAIRHLCELAGQDHKVVEHNTIRSLDGRRFELRGEVFSKDFMTGRATRFCPACLAEDEGGAIRPHARRRGRMEWLLAPIRVCPRHQQPLMER
;
A
#
# COMPACT_ATOMS: atom_id res chain seq x y z
N MET A 1 -3.09 2.73 28.48
CA MET A 1 -1.67 2.42 28.22
C MET A 1 -1.24 3.25 27.02
N ILE A 2 -0.18 4.05 27.13
CA ILE A 2 0.41 4.74 25.97
C ILE A 2 1.11 3.65 25.18
N MET A 3 0.58 3.32 24.01
CA MET A 3 1.21 2.36 23.11
C MET A 3 2.30 3.11 22.36
N ASP A 4 3.55 2.72 22.57
CA ASP A 4 4.69 3.32 21.87
C ASP A 4 4.47 3.15 20.35
N LYS A 5 4.56 4.26 19.63
CA LYS A 5 4.38 4.28 18.18
C LYS A 5 5.68 3.86 17.51
N LEU A 6 5.56 3.24 16.34
CA LEU A 6 6.71 2.90 15.51
C LEU A 6 7.58 4.13 15.26
N TYR A 7 8.88 4.00 15.59
CA TYR A 7 9.88 5.03 15.40
C TYR A 7 11.10 4.45 14.65
N PRO A 8 11.69 5.17 13.67
CA PRO A 8 11.30 6.50 13.16
C PRO A 8 9.96 6.49 12.41
N SER A 9 9.20 7.59 12.47
CA SER A 9 7.89 7.69 11.82
C SER A 9 8.00 7.68 10.29
N LEU A 10 7.07 7.01 9.62
CA LEU A 10 6.95 7.00 8.15
C LEU A 10 5.52 7.32 7.72
N PRO A 11 5.24 8.53 7.21
CA PRO A 11 3.88 8.90 6.84
C PRO A 11 3.39 8.13 5.61
N PHE A 12 2.08 7.88 5.59
CA PHE A 12 1.38 7.39 4.41
C PHE A 12 1.44 8.44 3.30
N ALA A 13 1.79 8.02 2.08
CA ALA A 13 1.96 8.96 0.98
C ALA A 13 0.69 9.13 0.14
N PRO A 14 0.49 10.30 -0.49
CA PRO A 14 -0.61 10.51 -1.42
C PRO A 14 -0.64 9.45 -2.54
N GLY A 15 -1.81 8.88 -2.78
CA GLY A 15 -2.05 7.86 -3.80
C GLY A 15 -1.39 6.50 -3.55
N GLU A 16 -0.71 6.31 -2.41
CA GLU A 16 -0.12 5.02 -2.04
C GLU A 16 -1.17 4.00 -1.60
N THR A 17 -0.86 2.70 -1.69
CA THR A 17 -1.70 1.63 -1.14
C THR A 17 -1.30 1.27 0.30
N PRO A 18 -2.24 0.77 1.13
CA PRO A 18 -1.90 0.30 2.49
C PRO A 18 -0.81 -0.78 2.51
N LEU A 19 -0.84 -1.72 1.56
CA LEU A 19 0.18 -2.77 1.44
C LEU A 19 1.56 -2.22 1.09
N SER A 20 1.63 -1.22 0.20
CA SER A 20 2.89 -0.53 -0.10
C SER A 20 3.46 0.14 1.14
N TRP A 21 2.61 0.89 1.84
CA TRP A 21 3.04 1.62 3.02
C TRP A 21 3.52 0.68 4.13
N ALA A 22 2.81 -0.42 4.36
CA ALA A 22 3.25 -1.47 5.28
C ALA A 22 4.60 -2.10 4.87
N ALA A 23 4.84 -2.30 3.57
CA ALA A 23 6.12 -2.83 3.08
C ALA A 23 7.27 -1.84 3.31
N ARG A 24 7.00 -0.54 3.17
CA ARG A 24 8.00 0.49 3.49
C ARG A 24 8.27 0.60 4.99
N LEU A 25 7.25 0.45 5.83
CA LEU A 25 7.42 0.35 7.29
C LEU A 25 8.31 -0.84 7.65
N ALA A 26 8.05 -2.02 7.08
CA ALA A 26 8.90 -3.19 7.27
C ALA A 26 10.36 -2.90 6.87
N ALA A 27 10.57 -2.35 5.67
CA ALA A 27 11.90 -1.99 5.18
C ALA A 27 12.60 -0.93 6.05
N LEU A 28 11.84 0.00 6.65
CA LEU A 28 12.39 1.03 7.52
C LEU A 28 12.80 0.48 8.89
N HIS A 29 11.93 -0.28 9.54
CA HIS A 29 12.13 -0.70 10.93
C HIS A 29 12.96 -1.97 11.07
N THR A 30 12.84 -2.91 10.14
CA THR A 30 13.53 -4.22 10.24
C THR A 30 14.54 -4.43 9.12
N GLY A 31 14.49 -3.61 8.06
CA GLY A 31 15.23 -3.89 6.81
C GLY A 31 14.73 -5.15 6.08
N GLY A 32 13.64 -5.76 6.58
CA GLY A 32 13.16 -7.06 6.16
C GLY A 32 11.93 -6.99 5.24
N SER A 33 11.30 -8.15 5.09
CA SER A 33 10.11 -8.31 4.25
C SER A 33 8.81 -8.01 5.01
N LEU A 34 7.76 -7.72 4.25
CA LEU A 34 6.44 -7.34 4.77
C LEU A 34 5.84 -8.38 5.74
N ARG A 35 5.84 -9.66 5.37
CA ARG A 35 5.10 -10.69 6.12
C ARG A 35 5.64 -10.91 7.55
N PRO A 36 6.95 -11.11 7.78
CA PRO A 36 7.50 -11.19 9.13
C PRO A 36 7.16 -9.95 9.96
N PHE A 37 7.35 -8.76 9.40
CA PHE A 37 7.02 -7.51 10.08
C PHE A 37 5.54 -7.43 10.51
N LEU A 38 4.61 -7.79 9.62
CA LEU A 38 3.20 -7.80 9.96
C LEU A 38 2.87 -8.83 11.06
N ASN A 39 3.55 -9.98 11.07
CA ASN A 39 3.37 -10.99 12.12
C ASN A 39 3.88 -10.46 13.47
N ASP A 40 5.04 -9.81 13.50
CA ASP A 40 5.61 -9.22 14.72
C ASP A 40 4.68 -8.12 15.29
N MET A 41 3.95 -7.43 14.42
CA MET A 41 3.02 -6.36 14.75
C MET A 41 1.57 -6.83 14.97
N ASP A 42 1.31 -8.14 14.87
CA ASP A 42 -0.03 -8.73 14.95
C ASP A 42 -1.05 -8.08 13.97
N VAL A 43 -0.61 -7.77 12.75
CA VAL A 43 -1.45 -7.24 11.66
C VAL A 43 -1.73 -8.37 10.66
N PRO A 44 -2.95 -8.91 10.56
CA PRO A 44 -3.21 -10.04 9.68
C PRO A 44 -3.07 -9.69 8.19
N PHE A 45 -2.08 -10.26 7.51
CA PHE A 45 -1.76 -9.94 6.11
C PHE A 45 -2.96 -10.05 5.16
N ILE A 46 -3.76 -11.12 5.27
CA ILE A 46 -4.92 -11.32 4.39
C ILE A 46 -5.98 -10.24 4.60
N ARG A 47 -6.20 -9.82 5.85
CA ARG A 47 -7.15 -8.75 6.17
C ARG A 47 -6.65 -7.40 5.68
N LEU A 48 -5.35 -7.12 5.84
CA LEU A 48 -4.73 -5.90 5.31
C LEU A 48 -4.81 -5.86 3.77
N ALA A 49 -4.47 -6.97 3.11
CA ALA A 49 -4.53 -7.10 1.65
C ALA A 49 -5.96 -7.01 1.09
N GLY A 50 -6.95 -7.48 1.85
CA GLY A 50 -8.37 -7.36 1.51
C GLY A 50 -8.98 -6.00 1.85
N GLY A 51 -8.21 -5.07 2.43
CA GLY A 51 -8.71 -3.74 2.80
C GLY A 51 -9.69 -3.73 3.97
N HIS A 52 -9.56 -4.69 4.89
CA HIS A 52 -10.41 -4.75 6.08
C HIS A 52 -10.06 -3.63 7.08
N ALA A 53 -11.07 -2.88 7.50
CA ALA A 53 -10.90 -1.68 8.33
C ALA A 53 -10.19 -1.95 9.67
N ASP A 54 -10.41 -3.11 10.30
CA ASP A 54 -9.75 -3.48 11.54
C ASP A 54 -8.23 -3.62 11.38
N ALA A 55 -7.76 -4.28 10.31
CA ALA A 55 -6.33 -4.43 10.05
C ALA A 55 -5.68 -3.09 9.64
N ILE A 56 -6.39 -2.26 8.88
CA ILE A 56 -5.92 -0.92 8.48
C ILE A 56 -5.76 -0.03 9.71
N ARG A 57 -6.77 0.02 10.58
CA ARG A 57 -6.76 0.85 11.80
C ARG A 57 -5.70 0.39 12.77
N HIS A 58 -5.53 -0.92 12.97
CA HIS A 58 -4.47 -1.46 13.83
C HIS A 58 -3.07 -1.02 13.35
N LEU A 59 -2.79 -1.14 12.04
CA LEU A 59 -1.52 -0.66 11.48
C LEU A 59 -1.36 0.86 11.63
N CYS A 60 -2.44 1.63 11.43
CA CYS A 60 -2.43 3.09 11.63
C CYS A 60 -2.15 3.47 13.08
N GLU A 61 -2.75 2.74 14.03
CA GLU A 61 -2.51 2.92 15.46
C GLU A 61 -1.05 2.65 15.79
N LEU A 62 -0.44 1.56 15.31
CA LEU A 62 0.98 1.26 15.53
C LEU A 62 1.89 2.35 14.95
N ALA A 63 1.58 2.85 13.76
CA ALA A 63 2.39 3.85 13.07
C ALA A 63 2.13 5.31 13.49
N GLY A 64 1.09 5.55 14.30
CA GLY A 64 0.65 6.92 14.64
C GLY A 64 0.09 7.70 13.45
N GLN A 65 -0.54 7.01 12.49
CA GLN A 65 -1.12 7.57 11.27
C GLN A 65 -2.63 7.77 11.42
N ASP A 66 -3.19 8.85 10.88
CA ASP A 66 -4.65 9.00 10.76
C ASP A 66 -5.21 7.91 9.83
N HIS A 67 -6.12 7.06 10.34
CA HIS A 67 -6.70 5.98 9.55
C HIS A 67 -7.51 6.47 8.35
N LYS A 68 -8.11 7.67 8.43
CA LYS A 68 -9.00 8.19 7.38
C LYS A 68 -8.28 8.38 6.05
N VAL A 69 -7.02 8.83 6.09
CA VAL A 69 -6.23 9.02 4.86
C VAL A 69 -5.82 7.70 4.21
N VAL A 70 -5.63 6.66 5.02
CA VAL A 70 -5.28 5.31 4.55
C VAL A 70 -6.51 4.60 4.01
N GLU A 71 -7.63 4.67 4.73
CA GLU A 71 -8.93 4.13 4.29
C GLU A 71 -9.39 4.77 2.97
N HIS A 72 -9.14 6.06 2.74
CA HIS A 72 -9.46 6.74 1.49
C HIS A 72 -8.78 6.16 0.24
N ASN A 73 -7.62 5.50 0.39
CA ASN A 73 -6.89 4.81 -0.69
C ASN A 73 -6.94 3.28 -0.57
N THR A 74 -7.78 2.75 0.31
CA THR A 74 -7.93 1.32 0.51
C THR A 74 -8.98 0.78 -0.46
N ILE A 75 -8.56 -0.14 -1.33
CA ILE A 75 -9.50 -0.96 -2.10
C ILE A 75 -9.93 -2.12 -1.22
N ARG A 76 -11.22 -2.19 -0.88
CA ARG A 76 -11.78 -3.24 -0.02
C ARG A 76 -12.41 -4.34 -0.86
N SER A 77 -12.11 -5.60 -0.55
CA SER A 77 -12.83 -6.73 -1.13
C SER A 77 -14.15 -6.94 -0.38
N LEU A 78 -15.26 -7.06 -1.12
CA LEU A 78 -16.58 -7.31 -0.54
C LEU A 78 -16.90 -8.81 -0.49
N ASP A 79 -16.69 -9.50 -1.61
CA ASP A 79 -17.03 -10.93 -1.79
C ASP A 79 -16.11 -11.65 -2.80
N GLY A 80 -14.91 -11.13 -3.03
CA GLY A 80 -13.95 -11.67 -4.00
C GLY A 80 -14.29 -11.44 -5.48
N ARG A 81 -15.50 -10.97 -5.81
CA ARG A 81 -15.89 -10.56 -7.16
C ARG A 81 -16.15 -9.06 -7.27
N ARG A 82 -16.53 -8.44 -6.16
CA ARG A 82 -16.76 -7.00 -6.04
C ARG A 82 -15.75 -6.37 -5.09
N PHE A 83 -15.35 -5.17 -5.44
CA PHE A 83 -14.46 -4.32 -4.67
C PHE A 83 -15.12 -2.96 -4.46
N GLU A 84 -14.73 -2.30 -3.38
CA GLU A 84 -15.17 -0.94 -3.05
C GLU A 84 -13.94 -0.04 -2.92
N LEU A 85 -14.05 1.18 -3.47
CA LEU A 85 -13.09 2.25 -3.26
C LEU A 85 -13.87 3.56 -3.13
N ARG A 86 -13.72 4.26 -2.01
CA ARG A 86 -14.35 5.59 -1.77
C ARG A 86 -15.88 5.59 -1.98
N GLY A 87 -16.53 4.50 -1.59
CA GLY A 87 -17.98 4.31 -1.74
C GLY A 87 -18.43 3.79 -3.11
N GLU A 88 -17.52 3.72 -4.09
CA GLU A 88 -17.83 3.18 -5.43
C GLU A 88 -17.56 1.68 -5.47
N VAL A 89 -18.55 0.90 -5.93
CA VAL A 89 -18.47 -0.56 -6.05
C VAL A 89 -18.21 -0.94 -7.50
N PHE A 90 -17.21 -1.79 -7.73
CA PHE A 90 -16.82 -2.22 -9.07
C PHE A 90 -16.44 -3.71 -9.12
N SER A 91 -16.46 -4.28 -10.32
CA SER A 91 -16.14 -5.70 -10.52
C SER A 91 -14.64 -5.95 -10.43
N LYS A 92 -14.27 -7.20 -10.12
CA LYS A 92 -12.90 -7.69 -10.15
C LYS A 92 -12.17 -7.45 -11.48
N ASP A 93 -12.90 -7.27 -12.59
CA ASP A 93 -12.31 -7.10 -13.92
C ASP A 93 -11.64 -5.73 -14.07
N PHE A 94 -11.98 -4.78 -13.20
CA PHE A 94 -11.28 -3.50 -13.06
C PHE A 94 -9.98 -3.61 -12.26
N MET A 95 -9.65 -4.77 -11.70
CA MET A 95 -8.43 -5.00 -10.93
C MET A 95 -7.38 -5.75 -11.74
N THR A 96 -6.11 -5.50 -11.46
CA THR A 96 -4.98 -6.25 -12.05
C THR A 96 -4.83 -7.67 -11.48
N GLY A 97 -5.58 -8.01 -10.42
CA GLY A 97 -5.50 -9.30 -9.76
C GLY A 97 -4.14 -9.50 -9.08
N ARG A 98 -3.39 -10.53 -9.48
CA ARG A 98 -2.07 -10.87 -8.90
C ARG A 98 -0.91 -10.15 -9.58
N ALA A 99 -1.16 -9.52 -10.73
CA ALA A 99 -0.12 -8.85 -11.50
C ALA A 99 0.43 -7.63 -10.74
N THR A 100 1.76 -7.57 -10.60
CA THR A 100 2.41 -6.41 -9.99
C THR A 100 2.72 -5.40 -11.08
N ARG A 101 1.96 -4.30 -11.12
CA ARG A 101 2.21 -3.20 -12.06
C ARG A 101 2.90 -2.02 -11.40
N PHE A 102 3.75 -1.35 -12.17
CA PHE A 102 4.46 -0.16 -11.71
C PHE A 102 5.01 0.68 -12.84
N CYS A 103 5.29 1.96 -12.54
CA CYS A 103 6.06 2.83 -13.42
C CYS A 103 7.53 2.87 -12.95
N PRO A 104 8.51 2.53 -13.80
CA PRO A 104 9.92 2.54 -13.41
C PRO A 104 10.42 3.95 -13.05
N ALA A 105 9.96 4.98 -13.76
CA ALA A 105 10.34 6.37 -13.45
C ALA A 105 9.78 6.82 -12.10
N CYS A 106 8.53 6.50 -11.77
CA CYS A 106 8.00 6.76 -10.42
C CYS A 106 8.84 6.09 -9.33
N LEU A 107 9.25 4.84 -9.52
CA LEU A 107 10.07 4.15 -8.53
C LEU A 107 11.47 4.77 -8.41
N ALA A 108 12.09 5.16 -9.52
CA ALA A 108 13.40 5.82 -9.52
C ALA A 108 13.34 7.19 -8.80
N GLU A 109 12.30 7.98 -9.05
CA GLU A 109 12.06 9.25 -8.35
C GLU A 109 11.78 9.04 -6.86
N ASP A 110 11.04 7.98 -6.50
CA ASP A 110 10.75 7.65 -5.12
C ASP A 110 12.04 7.36 -4.35
N GLU A 111 12.93 6.58 -4.95
CA GLU A 111 14.24 6.24 -4.38
C GLU A 111 15.09 7.48 -4.16
N GLY A 112 15.21 8.36 -5.17
CA GLY A 112 15.95 9.62 -5.06
C GLY A 112 17.39 9.46 -4.55
N GLY A 113 18.03 8.32 -4.81
CA GLY A 113 19.38 7.99 -4.30
C GLY A 113 19.45 7.58 -2.83
N ALA A 114 18.32 7.26 -2.18
CA ALA A 114 18.29 6.93 -0.77
C ALA A 114 19.03 5.64 -0.43
N ILE A 115 19.67 5.62 0.75
CA ILE A 115 20.38 4.46 1.31
C ILE A 115 19.46 3.23 1.46
N ARG A 116 18.16 3.45 1.72
CA ARG A 116 17.16 2.39 1.88
C ARG A 116 16.07 2.52 0.80
N PRO A 117 16.31 2.09 -0.44
CA PRO A 117 15.38 2.30 -1.55
C PRO A 117 14.01 1.64 -1.33
N HIS A 118 13.97 0.48 -0.68
CA HIS A 118 12.71 -0.22 -0.38
C HIS A 118 11.79 0.53 0.59
N ALA A 119 12.33 1.32 1.51
CA ALA A 119 11.53 2.16 2.40
C ALA A 119 10.96 3.41 1.68
N ARG A 120 11.41 3.67 0.45
CA ARG A 120 11.08 4.86 -0.33
C ARG A 120 10.12 4.58 -1.48
N ARG A 121 10.27 3.44 -2.15
CA ARG A 121 9.41 2.97 -3.26
C ARG A 121 7.95 2.87 -2.81
N ARG A 122 7.04 3.52 -3.54
CA ARG A 122 5.60 3.48 -3.23
C ARG A 122 4.82 2.77 -4.33
N GLY A 123 4.05 1.76 -3.98
CA GLY A 123 3.00 1.21 -4.82
C GLY A 123 1.81 2.17 -4.86
N ARG A 124 1.46 2.65 -6.05
CA ARG A 124 0.32 3.55 -6.24
C ARG A 124 -0.97 2.75 -6.39
N MET A 125 -2.07 3.26 -5.83
CA MET A 125 -3.39 2.63 -5.90
C MET A 125 -3.85 2.46 -7.35
N GLU A 126 -3.60 3.45 -8.19
CA GLU A 126 -3.94 3.44 -9.62
C GLU A 126 -3.30 2.26 -10.38
N TRP A 127 -2.15 1.74 -9.92
CA TRP A 127 -1.50 0.59 -10.54
C TRP A 127 -2.27 -0.72 -10.32
N LEU A 128 -3.17 -0.75 -9.34
CA LEU A 128 -4.06 -1.89 -9.09
C LEU A 128 -5.27 -1.91 -10.03
N LEU A 129 -5.51 -0.85 -10.79
CA LEU A 129 -6.65 -0.72 -11.69
C LEU A 129 -6.27 -1.18 -13.11
N ALA A 130 -6.93 -2.23 -13.61
CA ALA A 130 -6.69 -2.82 -14.92
C ALA A 130 -6.81 -1.85 -16.10
N PRO A 131 -7.74 -0.87 -16.12
CA PRO A 131 -7.83 0.11 -17.21
C PRO A 131 -6.65 1.07 -17.28
N ILE A 132 -5.90 1.25 -16.18
CA ILE A 132 -4.76 2.16 -16.14
C ILE A 132 -3.54 1.41 -16.69
N ARG A 133 -3.23 1.70 -17.96
CA ARG A 133 -2.12 1.06 -18.70
C ARG A 133 -0.90 1.96 -18.85
N VAL A 134 -1.07 3.26 -18.63
CA VAL A 134 -0.05 4.30 -18.82
C VAL A 134 0.07 5.08 -17.52
N CYS A 135 1.29 5.35 -17.08
CA CYS A 135 1.55 6.20 -15.93
C CYS A 135 1.04 7.63 -16.22
N PRO A 136 0.11 8.19 -15.44
CA PRO A 136 -0.41 9.54 -15.69
C PRO A 136 0.65 10.62 -15.50
N ARG A 137 1.71 10.35 -14.72
CA ARG A 137 2.79 11.30 -14.46
C ARG A 137 3.86 11.31 -15.55
N HIS A 138 4.27 10.13 -16.02
CA HIS A 138 5.40 9.98 -16.95
C HIS A 138 4.99 9.59 -18.37
N GLN A 139 3.69 9.38 -18.61
CA GLN A 139 3.12 9.11 -19.94
C GLN A 139 3.78 7.91 -20.65
N GLN A 140 4.17 6.90 -19.87
CA GLN A 140 4.77 5.66 -20.37
C GLN A 140 3.97 4.44 -19.91
N PRO A 141 3.98 3.32 -20.65
CA PRO A 141 3.31 2.09 -20.25
C PRO A 141 3.75 1.63 -18.85
N LEU A 142 2.80 1.16 -18.04
CA LEU A 142 3.11 0.46 -16.80
C LEU A 142 3.74 -0.89 -17.14
N MET A 143 4.82 -1.24 -16.44
CA MET A 143 5.43 -2.57 -16.53
C MET A 143 4.68 -3.55 -15.63
N GLU A 144 4.70 -4.83 -15.99
CA GLU A 144 4.07 -5.91 -15.25
C GLU A 144 5.11 -6.99 -14.91
N ARG A 145 5.06 -7.53 -13.69
CA ARG A 145 5.88 -8.64 -13.21
C ARG A 145 5.01 -9.71 -12.57
#